data_AF-A0A1Y0HT66-F1
#
_entry.id   AF-A0A1Y0HT66-F1
#
_cell.length_a   1.000
_cell.length_b   1.000
_cell.length_c   1.000
_cell.angle_alpha   90.00
_cell.angle_beta   90.00
_cell.angle_gamma   90.00
#
_symmetry.space_group_name_H-M   'P 1'
#
loop_
_entity.id
_entity.type
_entity.pdbx_description
1 polymer ?
#
loop_
_entity_poly.entity_id
_entity_poly.type
_entity_poly.pdbx_seq_one_letter_code
_entity_poly.pdbx_strand_id
1 'polypeptide(L)'
;MDVSRYAAHSPYSDPRHHAPLLAAVAPDPASLHAAVNHAVVHYRAGETAPTPAQCADVDRRWVASILDAATERAPGAPLAATRPADAQVGGCCRDHSLLAVAVLREHGVPARTRLGFADYLGRTGSTTTTSWWNGTTAHGGSGPTPRSRPTASRSTRSTCRRARGPRSRPRPRPGRRTAPGGATSPTTVPAPTCPG
;
A
#
# COMPACT_ATOMS: atom_id res chain seq x y z
N MET A 1 24.47 8.21 16.86
CA MET A 1 23.42 8.94 16.11
C MET A 1 22.23 9.03 17.05
N ASP A 2 21.79 10.25 17.37
CA ASP A 2 20.61 10.43 18.22
C ASP A 2 19.36 9.92 17.49
N VAL A 3 18.69 8.96 18.11
CA VAL A 3 17.47 8.32 17.57
C VAL A 3 16.22 9.12 17.91
N SER A 4 16.27 10.00 18.92
CA SER A 4 15.11 10.78 19.39
C SER A 4 14.46 11.62 18.28
N ARG A 5 15.26 12.14 17.34
CA ARG A 5 14.80 12.89 16.16
C ARG A 5 13.78 12.14 15.30
N TYR A 6 13.73 10.80 15.38
CA TYR A 6 12.77 9.99 14.62
C TYR A 6 11.39 9.91 15.29
N ALA A 7 11.20 10.49 16.47
CA ALA A 7 9.90 10.64 17.12
C ALA A 7 9.07 11.79 16.53
N ALA A 8 9.71 12.81 15.95
CA ALA A 8 8.99 13.94 15.36
C ALA A 8 8.29 13.56 14.04
N HIS A 9 7.07 14.07 13.84
CA HIS A 9 6.38 13.94 12.56
C HIS A 9 7.14 14.68 11.44
N SER A 10 7.21 14.02 10.29
CA SER A 10 7.55 14.64 9.01
C SER A 10 6.27 15.12 8.31
N PRO A 11 6.35 15.95 7.26
CA PRO A 11 5.17 16.35 6.50
C PRO A 11 4.30 15.17 6.02
N TYR A 12 4.91 14.02 5.68
CA TYR A 12 4.19 12.83 5.24
C TYR A 12 3.48 12.09 6.37
N SER A 13 4.01 12.14 7.59
CA SER A 13 3.49 11.39 8.74
C SER A 13 2.63 12.25 9.66
N ASP A 14 2.61 13.57 9.49
CA ASP A 14 1.79 14.52 10.26
C ASP A 14 0.29 14.19 10.07
N PRO A 15 -0.44 13.82 11.13
CA PRO A 15 -1.87 13.48 11.04
C PRO A 15 -2.77 14.72 11.05
N ARG A 16 -2.23 15.92 11.31
CA ARG A 16 -3.00 17.16 11.38
C ARG A 16 -4.14 17.02 12.39
N HIS A 17 -5.37 17.34 11.98
CA HIS A 17 -6.56 17.27 12.83
C HIS A 17 -6.94 15.82 13.23
N HIS A 18 -6.33 14.80 12.61
CA HIS A 18 -6.55 13.39 12.96
C HIS A 18 -5.63 12.87 14.07
N ALA A 19 -4.81 13.72 14.70
CA ALA A 19 -3.96 13.31 15.83
C ALA A 19 -4.69 12.48 16.91
N PRO A 20 -5.95 12.80 17.30
CA PRO A 20 -6.70 11.97 18.25
C PRO A 20 -6.95 10.53 17.80
N LEU A 21 -7.08 10.28 16.48
CA LEU A 21 -7.26 8.92 15.95
C LEU A 21 -5.99 8.08 16.12
N LEU A 22 -4.82 8.69 16.00
CA LEU A 22 -3.54 8.01 16.19
C LEU A 22 -3.26 7.80 17.68
N ALA A 23 -3.52 8.81 18.51
CA ALA A 23 -3.32 8.74 19.96
C ALA A 23 -4.20 7.67 20.64
N ALA A 24 -5.31 7.28 20.01
CA ALA A 24 -6.18 6.21 20.49
C ALA A 24 -5.65 4.79 20.20
N VAL A 25 -4.62 4.64 19.36
CA VAL A 25 -4.03 3.33 19.02
C VAL A 25 -2.81 3.09 19.89
N ALA A 26 -2.86 2.09 20.77
CA ALA A 26 -1.71 1.78 21.62
C ALA A 26 -0.42 1.52 20.79
N PRO A 27 0.76 2.00 21.23
CA PRO A 27 2.01 1.89 20.48
C PRO A 27 2.66 0.49 20.61
N ASP A 28 1.85 -0.56 20.56
CA ASP A 28 2.28 -1.96 20.62
C ASP A 28 2.05 -2.68 19.27
N PRO A 29 2.78 -3.78 18.98
CA PRO A 29 2.71 -4.44 17.69
C PRO A 29 1.31 -4.90 17.26
N ALA A 30 0.48 -5.37 18.19
CA ALA A 30 -0.84 -5.93 17.87
C ALA A 30 -1.82 -4.81 17.50
N SER A 31 -1.84 -3.73 18.29
CA SER A 31 -2.67 -2.54 18.02
C SER A 31 -2.27 -1.84 16.72
N LEU A 32 -0.97 -1.73 16.44
CA LEU A 32 -0.47 -1.20 15.17
C LEU A 32 -0.90 -2.07 13.99
N HIS A 33 -0.78 -3.39 14.11
CA HIS A 33 -1.21 -4.32 13.06
C HIS A 33 -2.71 -4.18 12.78
N ALA A 34 -3.56 -4.17 13.82
CA ALA A 34 -4.99 -4.00 13.67
C ALA A 34 -5.34 -2.64 13.01
N ALA A 35 -4.81 -1.54 13.54
CA ALA A 35 -5.06 -0.20 13.02
C ALA A 35 -4.72 -0.07 11.53
N VAL A 36 -3.54 -0.57 11.14
CA VAL A 36 -3.09 -0.46 9.77
C VAL A 36 -3.89 -1.35 8.81
N ASN A 37 -4.11 -2.63 9.16
CA ASN A 37 -4.83 -3.56 8.28
C ASN A 37 -6.32 -3.26 8.21
N HIS A 38 -6.93 -2.71 9.25
CA HIS A 38 -8.32 -2.30 9.18
C HIS A 38 -8.52 -0.95 8.47
N ALA A 39 -7.50 -0.10 8.37
CA ALA A 39 -7.60 1.18 7.68
C ALA A 39 -7.27 1.08 6.19
N VAL A 40 -6.30 0.24 5.80
CA VAL A 40 -5.77 0.18 4.43
C VAL A 40 -5.86 -1.24 3.88
N VAL A 41 -6.36 -1.37 2.64
CA VAL A 41 -6.31 -2.60 1.85
C VAL A 41 -5.16 -2.54 0.84
N HIS A 42 -4.40 -3.63 0.71
CA HIS A 42 -3.27 -3.69 -0.21
C HIS A 42 -3.74 -3.91 -1.66
N TYR A 43 -3.69 -2.88 -2.53
CA TYR A 43 -4.28 -2.95 -3.87
C TYR A 43 -3.67 -4.01 -4.81
N ARG A 44 -2.45 -4.51 -4.51
CA ARG A 44 -1.77 -5.57 -5.31
C ARG A 44 -1.75 -6.95 -4.68
N ALA A 45 -2.04 -7.03 -3.38
CA ALA A 45 -1.77 -8.22 -2.57
C ALA A 45 -2.88 -8.50 -1.54
N GLY A 46 -3.99 -7.76 -1.63
CA GLY A 46 -5.20 -8.05 -0.88
C GLY A 46 -5.87 -9.30 -1.42
N GLU A 47 -6.73 -9.88 -0.59
CA GLU A 47 -7.46 -11.11 -0.91
C GLU A 47 -8.49 -10.91 -2.02
N THR A 48 -9.01 -9.68 -2.14
CA THR A 48 -10.00 -9.30 -3.13
C THR A 48 -9.45 -8.23 -4.09
N ALA A 49 -10.00 -8.19 -5.30
CA ALA A 49 -9.66 -7.14 -6.26
C ALA A 49 -10.10 -5.77 -5.72
N PRO A 50 -9.25 -4.73 -5.80
CA PRO A 50 -9.59 -3.40 -5.30
C PRO A 50 -10.75 -2.80 -6.10
N THR A 51 -11.59 -2.02 -5.42
CA THR A 51 -12.65 -1.24 -6.08
C THR A 51 -12.07 -0.05 -6.86
N PRO A 52 -12.81 0.56 -7.79
CA PRO A 52 -12.37 1.80 -8.46
C PRO A 52 -12.05 2.93 -7.47
N ALA A 53 -12.82 3.04 -6.38
CA ALA A 53 -12.57 4.02 -5.33
C ALA A 53 -11.24 3.76 -4.61
N GLN A 54 -10.94 2.50 -4.31
CA GLN A 54 -9.65 2.11 -3.72
C GLN A 54 -8.49 2.33 -4.68
N CYS A 55 -8.68 2.10 -5.98
CA CYS A 55 -7.65 2.44 -6.97
C CYS A 55 -7.40 3.95 -7.06
N ALA A 56 -8.40 4.80 -6.81
CA ALA A 56 -8.20 6.24 -6.73
C ALA A 56 -7.44 6.68 -5.48
N ASP A 57 -7.26 5.80 -4.48
CA ASP A 57 -6.56 6.09 -3.24
C ASP A 57 -5.05 5.88 -3.29
N VAL A 58 -4.53 5.14 -4.27
CA VAL A 58 -3.12 4.67 -4.27
C VAL A 58 -2.08 5.81 -4.24
N ASP A 59 -2.47 7.01 -4.65
CA ASP A 59 -1.63 8.22 -4.65
C ASP A 59 -1.80 9.10 -3.40
N ARG A 60 -2.57 8.68 -2.39
CA ARG A 60 -2.65 9.33 -1.08
C ARG A 60 -1.33 9.10 -0.32
N ARG A 61 -0.36 9.98 -0.55
CA ARG A 61 1.03 9.88 -0.03
C ARG A 61 1.20 10.43 1.39
N TRP A 62 0.18 11.09 1.95
CA TRP A 62 0.20 11.76 3.25
C TRP A 62 -0.76 11.07 4.22
N VAL A 63 -0.33 10.91 5.48
CA VAL A 63 -1.13 10.31 6.54
C VAL A 63 -2.46 11.04 6.72
N ALA A 64 -2.45 12.37 6.79
CA ALA A 64 -3.69 13.14 6.86
C ALA A 64 -4.66 12.80 5.72
N SER A 65 -4.18 12.68 4.47
CA SER A 65 -5.01 12.35 3.31
C SER A 65 -5.54 10.91 3.32
N ILE A 66 -4.76 9.96 3.87
CA ILE A 66 -5.22 8.58 4.09
C ILE A 66 -6.31 8.57 5.17
N LEU A 67 -6.11 9.31 6.27
CA LEU A 67 -7.06 9.39 7.38
C LEU A 67 -8.34 10.15 7.02
N ASP A 68 -8.27 11.15 6.15
CA ASP A 68 -9.44 11.82 5.57
C ASP A 68 -10.35 10.79 4.89
N ALA A 69 -9.78 9.96 4.00
CA ALA A 69 -10.54 8.93 3.28
C ALA A 69 -11.06 7.82 4.22
N ALA A 70 -10.26 7.41 5.22
CA ALA A 70 -10.68 6.40 6.19
C ALA A 70 -11.85 6.90 7.05
N THR A 71 -11.81 8.17 7.47
CA THR A 71 -12.84 8.80 8.30
C THR A 71 -14.10 9.12 7.49
N GLU A 72 -13.95 9.54 6.23
CA GLU A 72 -15.08 9.76 5.32
C GLU A 72 -15.89 8.48 5.10
N ARG A 73 -15.22 7.33 4.96
CA ARG A 73 -15.88 6.04 4.73
C ARG A 73 -16.40 5.35 5.98
N ALA A 74 -15.80 5.65 7.14
CA ALA A 74 -16.22 5.12 8.43
C ALA A 74 -16.20 6.21 9.51
N PRO A 75 -17.16 7.15 9.50
CA PRO A 75 -17.18 8.27 10.44
C PRO A 75 -17.24 7.80 11.89
N GLY A 76 -16.35 8.33 12.73
CA GLY A 76 -16.30 8.02 14.16
C GLY A 76 -15.77 6.62 14.52
N ALA A 77 -15.42 5.79 13.54
CA ALA A 77 -14.87 4.46 13.80
C ALA A 77 -13.40 4.55 14.25
N PRO A 78 -13.02 3.89 15.37
CA PRO A 78 -11.63 3.80 15.79
C PRO A 78 -10.72 3.21 14.70
N LEU A 79 -9.45 3.62 14.63
CA LEU A 79 -8.54 3.14 13.58
C LEU A 79 -8.37 1.61 13.62
N ALA A 80 -8.30 1.03 14.83
CA ALA A 80 -8.19 -0.41 15.08
C ALA A 80 -9.52 -1.19 15.01
N ALA A 81 -10.66 -0.54 14.74
CA ALA A 81 -11.92 -1.25 14.56
C ALA A 81 -11.98 -1.87 13.15
N THR A 82 -12.50 -3.09 13.05
CA THR A 82 -12.75 -3.76 11.77
C THR A 82 -13.63 -2.89 10.88
N ARG A 83 -13.25 -2.77 9.61
CA ARG A 83 -14.03 -2.07 8.57
C ARG A 83 -14.49 -3.07 7.51
N PRO A 84 -15.67 -2.85 6.89
CA PRO A 84 -16.02 -3.49 5.63
C PRO A 84 -14.92 -3.29 4.59
N ALA A 85 -14.71 -4.29 3.72
CA ALA A 85 -13.60 -4.30 2.77
C ALA A 85 -13.64 -3.11 1.80
N ASP A 86 -14.82 -2.63 1.44
CA ASP A 86 -15.05 -1.47 0.58
C ASP A 86 -14.85 -0.13 1.30
N ALA A 87 -14.95 -0.10 2.63
CA ALA A 87 -14.69 1.07 3.46
C ALA A 87 -13.19 1.30 3.74
N GLN A 88 -12.33 0.33 3.47
CA GLN A 88 -10.87 0.47 3.60
C GLN A 88 -10.29 1.39 2.52
N VAL A 89 -9.21 2.10 2.85
CA VAL A 89 -8.44 2.92 1.91
C VAL A 89 -7.55 2.06 1.05
N GLY A 90 -7.58 2.26 -0.27
CA GLY A 90 -6.65 1.57 -1.17
C GLY A 90 -5.23 2.08 -0.98
N GLY A 91 -4.29 1.17 -0.73
CA GLY A 91 -2.89 1.51 -0.53
C GLY A 91 -1.97 0.32 -0.73
N CYS A 92 -0.70 0.47 -0.35
CA CYS A 92 0.31 -0.60 -0.45
C CYS A 92 1.18 -0.68 0.80
N CYS A 93 2.24 -1.49 0.77
CA CYS A 93 3.20 -1.63 1.88
C CYS A 93 3.76 -0.28 2.37
N ARG A 94 3.89 0.72 1.48
CA ARG A 94 4.29 2.09 1.82
C ARG A 94 3.34 2.70 2.84
N ASP A 95 2.04 2.68 2.52
CA ASP A 95 1.00 3.37 3.29
C ASP A 95 0.78 2.66 4.63
N HIS A 96 0.87 1.33 4.64
CA HIS A 96 0.88 0.53 5.86
C HIS A 96 2.01 0.94 6.80
N SER A 97 3.23 1.01 6.25
CA SER A 97 4.42 1.36 7.03
C SER A 97 4.36 2.80 7.53
N LEU A 98 3.85 3.72 6.70
CA LEU A 98 3.73 5.14 7.03
C LEU A 98 2.72 5.38 8.16
N LEU A 99 1.55 4.73 8.12
CA LEU A 99 0.56 4.78 9.20
C LEU A 99 1.13 4.24 10.52
N ALA A 100 1.82 3.09 10.48
CA ALA A 100 2.47 2.55 11.68
C ALA A 100 3.51 3.52 12.27
N VAL A 101 4.33 4.14 11.42
CA VAL A 101 5.30 5.18 11.86
C VAL A 101 4.58 6.38 12.45
N ALA A 102 3.45 6.80 11.88
CA ALA A 102 2.71 7.95 12.38
C ALA A 102 2.12 7.69 13.78
N VAL A 103 1.50 6.52 14.01
CA VAL A 103 1.02 6.15 15.35
C VAL A 103 2.17 6.16 16.36
N LEU A 104 3.29 5.52 16.04
CA LEU A 104 4.45 5.48 16.94
C LEU A 104 4.97 6.89 17.28
N ARG A 105 5.05 7.77 16.29
CA ARG A 105 5.49 9.16 16.47
C ARG A 105 4.52 10.00 17.29
N GLU A 106 3.21 9.75 17.15
CA GLU A 106 2.18 10.39 17.97
C GLU A 106 2.40 10.05 19.46
N HIS A 107 2.86 8.83 19.74
CA HIS A 107 3.25 8.39 21.09
C HIS A 107 4.69 8.76 21.50
N GLY A 108 5.38 9.60 20.71
CA GLY A 108 6.76 9.98 20.98
C GLY A 108 7.79 8.86 20.81
N VAL A 109 7.40 7.72 20.22
CA VAL A 109 8.28 6.58 19.98
C VAL A 109 9.09 6.82 18.70
N PRO A 110 10.43 6.86 18.77
CA PRO A 110 11.25 7.03 17.59
C PRO A 110 11.06 5.92 16.55
N ALA A 111 10.56 6.28 15.37
CA ALA A 111 10.24 5.33 14.31
C ALA A 111 10.68 5.84 12.93
N ARG A 112 11.14 4.90 12.08
CA ARG A 112 11.43 5.17 10.67
C ARG A 112 11.12 3.96 9.80
N THR A 113 10.66 4.25 8.60
CA THR A 113 10.50 3.28 7.54
C THR A 113 11.87 2.89 6.96
N ARG A 114 12.05 1.63 6.61
CA ARG A 114 13.19 1.09 5.86
C ARG A 114 12.67 0.46 4.58
N LEU A 115 13.28 0.84 3.47
CA LEU A 115 13.01 0.26 2.16
C LEU A 115 14.10 -0.76 1.86
N GLY A 116 13.69 -1.93 1.40
CA GLY A 116 14.58 -3.01 0.97
C GLY A 116 14.08 -3.64 -0.33
N PHE A 117 14.95 -4.39 -0.99
CA PHE A 117 14.59 -5.23 -2.12
C PHE A 117 14.56 -6.68 -1.66
N ALA A 118 13.51 -7.40 -2.03
CA ALA A 118 13.32 -8.79 -1.66
C ALA A 118 13.14 -9.62 -2.94
N ASP A 119 14.20 -10.31 -3.36
CA ASP A 119 14.24 -11.04 -4.63
C ASP A 119 13.17 -12.14 -4.73
N TYR A 120 12.68 -12.65 -3.59
CA TYR A 120 11.61 -13.66 -3.53
C TYR A 120 10.22 -13.09 -3.87
N LEU A 121 10.04 -11.76 -3.88
CA LEU A 121 8.81 -11.11 -4.35
C LEU A 121 8.81 -10.87 -5.87
N GLY A 122 9.78 -11.44 -6.59
CA GLY A 122 9.98 -11.28 -8.03
C GLY A 122 10.90 -10.10 -8.37
N ARG A 123 11.27 -10.00 -9.66
CA ARG A 123 12.36 -9.18 -10.21
C ARG A 123 12.25 -7.64 -9.97
N THR A 124 11.17 -7.16 -9.35
CA THR A 124 10.91 -5.75 -9.03
C THR A 124 10.31 -5.55 -7.62
N GLY A 125 10.37 -6.56 -6.75
CA GLY A 125 9.74 -6.51 -5.43
C GLY A 125 10.52 -5.64 -4.44
N SER A 126 10.14 -4.37 -4.31
CA SER A 126 10.56 -3.54 -3.17
C SER A 126 9.63 -3.80 -1.99
N THR A 127 10.19 -4.07 -0.82
CA THR A 127 9.45 -4.21 0.44
C THR A 127 9.72 -3.00 1.32
N THR A 128 8.69 -2.57 2.02
CA THR A 128 8.76 -1.51 3.02
C THR A 128 8.54 -2.14 4.39
N THR A 129 9.45 -1.88 5.32
CA THR A 129 9.39 -2.37 6.71
C THR A 129 9.47 -1.20 7.66
N THR A 130 8.68 -1.23 8.73
CA THR A 130 8.80 -0.26 9.83
C THR A 130 9.73 -0.80 10.92
N SER A 131 10.67 0.03 11.36
CA SER A 131 11.53 -0.23 12.53
C SER A 131 11.36 0.87 13.56
N TRP A 132 11.33 0.53 14.84
CA TRP A 132 11.18 1.48 15.93
C TRP A 132 12.03 1.11 17.15
N TRP A 133 12.16 2.06 18.07
CA TRP A 133 12.97 1.93 19.27
C TRP A 133 12.19 2.42 20.49
N ASN A 134 12.02 1.57 21.50
CA ASN A 134 11.24 1.87 22.71
C ASN A 134 12.10 2.07 23.98
N GLY A 135 13.39 2.38 23.83
CA GLY A 135 14.30 2.64 24.96
C GLY A 135 14.98 1.42 25.56
N THR A 136 14.49 0.20 25.31
CA THR A 136 15.08 -1.04 25.83
C THR A 136 15.56 -2.00 24.73
N THR A 137 14.91 -2.07 23.57
CA THR A 137 15.38 -2.88 22.42
C THR A 137 14.87 -2.33 21.09
N ALA A 138 15.64 -2.52 20.00
CA ALA A 138 15.18 -2.23 18.65
C ALA A 138 14.21 -3.32 18.18
N HIS A 139 12.97 -2.95 17.88
CA HIS A 139 11.97 -3.86 17.32
C HIS A 139 11.84 -3.62 15.81
N GLY A 140 11.93 -4.70 15.03
CA GLY A 140 11.72 -4.67 13.58
C GLY A 140 10.60 -5.63 13.21
N GLY A 141 9.54 -5.12 12.59
CA GLY A 141 8.47 -5.96 12.04
C GLY A 141 8.95 -6.66 10.78
N SER A 142 9.47 -7.89 10.90
CA SER A 142 9.88 -8.68 9.74
C SER A 142 8.69 -9.49 9.25
N GLY A 143 8.23 -9.25 8.02
CA GLY A 143 7.50 -10.28 7.28
C GLY A 143 8.40 -11.52 7.10
N PRO A 144 7.83 -12.73 6.93
CA PRO A 144 8.58 -13.97 7.05
C PRO A 144 9.71 -14.03 6.00
N THR A 145 10.95 -14.20 6.47
CA THR A 145 12.13 -14.46 5.64
C THR A 145 12.73 -15.80 6.02
N PRO A 146 12.87 -16.76 5.08
CA PRO A 146 13.71 -17.92 5.30
C PRO A 146 15.19 -17.53 5.19
N ARG A 147 16.00 -18.08 6.10
CA ARG A 147 17.46 -17.86 6.17
C ARG A 147 18.17 -18.45 4.96
N SER A 148 19.02 -17.67 4.31
CA SER A 148 20.28 -18.16 3.74
C SER A 148 21.24 -17.00 3.44
N ARG A 149 22.49 -17.20 3.86
CA ARG A 149 23.65 -16.29 3.77
C ARG A 149 24.47 -16.65 2.50
N PRO A 150 25.59 -15.96 2.19
CA PRO A 150 25.71 -14.98 1.12
C PRO A 150 26.49 -15.49 -0.10
N THR A 151 26.37 -14.85 -1.28
CA THR A 151 27.51 -14.78 -2.22
C THR A 151 27.40 -13.64 -3.22
N ALA A 152 28.49 -12.87 -3.26
CA ALA A 152 29.13 -12.17 -4.38
C ALA A 152 28.27 -11.49 -5.46
N SER A 153 28.48 -10.18 -5.55
CA SER A 153 28.12 -9.32 -6.64
C SER A 153 28.64 -9.81 -8.00
N ARG A 154 27.78 -9.75 -9.01
CA ARG A 154 28.20 -9.39 -10.36
C ARG A 154 27.09 -8.62 -11.05
N SER A 155 27.36 -7.33 -11.26
CA SER A 155 26.55 -6.43 -12.07
C SER A 155 26.72 -6.82 -13.54
N THR A 156 25.68 -7.41 -14.13
CA THR A 156 25.49 -7.38 -15.58
C THR A 156 24.49 -6.29 -15.91
N ARG A 157 25.04 -5.17 -16.33
CA ARG A 157 24.32 -4.02 -16.89
C ARG A 157 23.60 -4.49 -18.16
N SER A 158 22.27 -4.61 -18.11
CA SER A 158 21.43 -4.80 -19.31
C SER A 158 20.49 -3.62 -19.42
N THR A 159 20.73 -2.79 -20.42
CA THR A 159 19.95 -1.61 -20.79
C THR A 159 18.49 -1.95 -21.08
N CYS A 160 17.57 -1.14 -20.55
CA CYS A 160 16.15 -1.14 -20.90
C CYS A 160 15.95 -1.03 -22.41
N ARG A 161 15.24 -2.00 -23.01
CA ARG A 161 14.62 -1.79 -24.33
C ARG A 161 13.24 -1.19 -24.11
N ARG A 162 13.05 0.07 -24.55
CA ARG A 162 11.70 0.62 -24.81
C ARG A 162 11.00 -0.32 -25.79
N ALA A 163 9.93 -0.98 -25.36
CA ALA A 163 9.02 -1.66 -26.28
C ALA A 163 8.30 -0.59 -27.11
N ARG A 164 8.51 -0.63 -28.43
CA ARG A 164 7.74 0.15 -29.40
C ARG A 164 6.30 -0.38 -29.42
N GLY A 165 5.33 0.52 -29.42
CA GLY A 165 3.91 0.16 -29.54
C GLY A 165 3.59 -0.58 -30.85
N PRO A 166 2.52 -1.39 -30.90
CA PRO A 166 2.17 -2.16 -32.08
C PRO A 166 1.68 -1.26 -33.22
N ARG A 167 2.11 -1.59 -34.44
CA ARG A 167 1.64 -0.96 -35.69
C ARG A 167 0.18 -1.34 -35.95
N SER A 168 -0.62 -0.37 -36.37
CA SER A 168 -2.01 -0.52 -36.81
C SER A 168 -2.13 -1.48 -38.01
N ARG A 169 -3.12 -2.39 -37.95
CA ARG A 169 -3.52 -3.26 -39.08
C ARG A 169 -4.51 -2.52 -40.01
N PRO A 170 -4.55 -2.82 -41.31
CA PRO A 170 -5.38 -2.10 -42.27
C PRO A 170 -6.85 -2.53 -42.23
N ARG A 171 -7.73 -1.59 -42.59
CA ARG A 171 -9.20 -1.72 -42.61
C ARG A 171 -9.69 -2.70 -43.69
N PRO A 172 -10.74 -3.52 -43.43
CA PRO A 172 -11.47 -4.22 -44.48
C PRO A 172 -12.61 -3.37 -45.07
N ARG A 173 -12.91 -3.61 -46.37
CA ARG A 173 -13.99 -2.99 -47.17
C ARG A 173 -15.37 -3.59 -46.88
N PRO A 174 -16.49 -2.90 -47.21
CA PRO A 174 -17.81 -3.26 -46.72
C PRO A 174 -18.55 -4.26 -47.63
N GLY A 175 -19.31 -5.18 -47.05
CA GLY A 175 -20.17 -6.10 -47.80
C GLY A 175 -21.09 -6.98 -46.95
N ARG A 176 -22.39 -6.66 -47.02
CA ARG A 176 -23.62 -7.48 -46.82
C ARG A 176 -24.14 -7.81 -45.40
N ARG A 177 -25.42 -7.42 -45.22
CA ARG A 177 -26.36 -7.67 -44.11
C ARG A 177 -26.76 -9.15 -43.98
N THR A 178 -26.90 -9.61 -42.74
CA THR A 178 -27.93 -10.58 -42.30
C THR A 178 -28.33 -10.30 -40.84
N ALA A 179 -29.58 -10.66 -40.51
CA ALA A 179 -30.40 -10.26 -39.36
C ALA A 179 -30.08 -11.02 -38.04
N PRO A 180 -30.74 -10.71 -36.90
CA PRO A 180 -30.19 -10.91 -35.55
C PRO A 180 -30.63 -12.21 -34.88
N GLY A 181 -29.78 -12.73 -34.01
CA GLY A 181 -30.09 -13.82 -33.10
C GLY A 181 -28.86 -14.19 -32.28
N GLY A 182 -28.83 -13.80 -31.01
CA GLY A 182 -27.72 -14.15 -30.13
C GLY A 182 -27.85 -13.47 -28.77
N ALA A 183 -28.26 -14.25 -27.77
CA ALA A 183 -28.31 -13.85 -26.38
C ALA A 183 -26.96 -13.27 -25.93
N THR A 184 -26.98 -12.05 -25.39
CA THR A 184 -25.80 -11.42 -24.79
C THR A 184 -25.47 -12.14 -23.49
N SER A 185 -24.39 -12.93 -23.48
CA SER A 185 -23.72 -13.33 -22.25
C SER A 185 -23.31 -12.08 -21.47
N PRO A 186 -23.35 -12.07 -20.13
CA PRO A 186 -22.87 -10.93 -19.37
C PRO A 186 -21.38 -10.76 -19.66
N THR A 187 -21.03 -9.65 -20.32
CA THR A 187 -19.65 -9.21 -20.47
C THR A 187 -19.09 -9.03 -19.06
N THR A 188 -18.24 -9.95 -18.63
CA THR A 188 -17.44 -9.77 -17.41
C THR A 188 -16.56 -8.54 -17.64
N VAL A 189 -16.94 -7.42 -17.03
CA VAL A 189 -16.09 -6.23 -16.99
C VAL A 189 -14.82 -6.65 -16.25
N PRO A 190 -13.63 -6.52 -16.88
CA PRO A 190 -12.39 -6.86 -16.20
C PRO A 190 -12.28 -6.01 -14.93
N ALA A 191 -11.88 -6.65 -13.82
CA ALA A 191 -11.66 -5.94 -12.57
C ALA A 191 -10.70 -4.77 -12.78
N PRO A 192 -10.96 -3.60 -12.19
CA PRO A 192 -10.11 -2.44 -12.37
C PRO A 192 -8.69 -2.75 -11.87
N THR A 193 -7.70 -2.53 -12.73
CA THR A 193 -6.29 -2.57 -12.32
C THR A 193 -5.88 -1.17 -11.92
N CYS A 194 -5.47 -0.99 -10.66
CA CYS A 194 -4.98 0.32 -10.21
C CYS A 194 -3.70 0.70 -10.98
N PRO A 195 -3.51 2.00 -11.30
CA PRO A 195 -2.28 2.47 -11.93
C PRO A 195 -1.06 2.17 -11.05
N GLY A 196 0.08 1.86 -11.68
CA GLY A 196 1.33 1.47 -11.02
C GLY A 196 2.48 2.42 -11.29
#